data_AF-A0A5Q8CQC1-F1
#
_entry.id   AF-A0A5Q8CQC1-F1
#
_cell.length_a   1.000
_cell.length_b   1.000
_cell.length_c   1.000
_cell.angle_alpha   90.00
_cell.angle_beta   90.00
_cell.angle_gamma   90.00
#
_symmetry.space_group_name_H-M   'P 1'
#
loop_
_entity.id
_entity.type
_entity.pdbx_description
1 polymer ?
#
loop_
_entity_poly.entity_id
_entity_poly.type
_entity_poly.pdbx_seq_one_letter_code
_entity_poly.pdbx_strand_id
1 'polypeptide(L)'
;MTVTKAELRRFVENNRHAARLTSNLQAPQNPLRGPAFLRTYKRQFDRMQDFIREAVAARHQLQVVVNATGQILANAAFRALLQAHDLATLPWILAQVSPTGPDSRSQEQHGPSCFTAEPQLVGGVCLEALDLLNDFGAPVKIFPLLREVVPSRQVEIVRLMLALDRVQFRVARVLIALTPRAQLTDPFAPRKQYEGISPTRLADMQTDLAKVSHEYLSAASTHGATVLNLIAVTGYIDKLLNNPALVRFMARNFAGHLEVYQELLDFRESGFQKRAPIAEQSAWI
;
A
#
# COMPACT_ATOMS: atom_id res chain seq x y z
N MET A 1 -10.91 24.25 -3.18
CA MET A 1 -11.87 24.96 -2.29
C MET A 1 -11.12 25.32 -1.01
N THR A 2 -11.15 26.57 -0.60
CA THR A 2 -10.55 27.01 0.67
C THR A 2 -11.53 26.67 1.80
N VAL A 3 -11.12 25.80 2.74
CA VAL A 3 -11.90 25.49 3.95
C VAL A 3 -12.14 26.78 4.72
N THR A 4 -13.39 27.02 5.11
CA THR A 4 -13.80 28.19 5.89
C THR A 4 -13.21 28.16 7.30
N LYS A 5 -13.16 29.31 7.96
CA LYS A 5 -12.70 29.41 9.36
C LYS A 5 -13.53 28.54 10.31
N ALA A 6 -14.82 28.35 10.03
CA ALA A 6 -15.71 27.51 10.81
C ALA A 6 -15.39 26.02 10.62
N GLU A 7 -15.21 25.59 9.37
CA GLU A 7 -14.80 24.21 9.06
C GLU A 7 -13.40 23.89 9.60
N LEU A 8 -12.46 24.85 9.56
CA LEU A 8 -11.13 24.68 10.14
C LEU A 8 -11.19 24.50 11.67
N ARG A 9 -12.01 25.30 12.36
CA ARG A 9 -12.25 25.13 13.82
C ARG A 9 -12.83 23.75 14.11
N ARG A 10 -13.87 23.37 13.36
CA ARG A 10 -14.50 22.04 13.49
C ARG A 10 -13.50 20.91 13.23
N PHE A 11 -12.60 21.07 12.25
CA PHE A 11 -11.54 20.09 12.00
C PHE A 11 -10.62 19.96 13.21
N VAL A 12 -10.13 21.07 13.76
CA VAL A 12 -9.22 21.05 14.92
C VAL A 12 -9.87 20.43 16.15
N GLU A 13 -11.15 20.70 16.39
CA GLU A 13 -11.93 20.11 17.49
C GLU A 13 -12.10 18.60 17.35
N ASN A 14 -12.29 18.11 16.12
CA ASN A 14 -12.53 16.69 15.84
C ASN A 14 -11.26 15.88 15.54
N ASN A 15 -10.10 16.54 15.40
CA ASN A 15 -8.84 15.88 15.11
C ASN A 15 -7.94 15.83 16.37
N ARG A 16 -7.73 14.61 16.88
CA ARG A 16 -7.00 14.39 18.15
C ARG A 16 -5.55 14.87 18.14
N HIS A 17 -4.96 15.00 16.96
CA HIS A 17 -3.58 15.46 16.78
C HIS A 17 -3.54 16.97 16.64
N ALA A 18 -4.48 17.55 15.89
CA ALA A 18 -4.56 18.99 15.66
C ALA A 18 -4.69 19.78 16.97
N ALA A 19 -5.52 19.33 17.91
CA ALA A 19 -5.67 19.95 19.22
C ALA A 19 -4.37 20.01 20.05
N ARG A 20 -3.42 19.11 19.75
CA ARG A 20 -2.12 19.02 20.45
C ARG A 20 -1.00 19.78 19.74
N LEU A 21 -1.25 20.32 18.55
CA LEU A 21 -0.25 21.09 17.79
C LEU A 21 -0.12 22.49 18.35
N THR A 22 0.83 22.68 19.27
CA THR A 22 1.28 24.03 19.63
C THR A 22 2.45 24.46 18.72
N SER A 23 2.55 25.77 18.48
CA SER A 23 3.68 26.38 17.77
C SER A 23 5.03 26.08 18.45
N ASN A 24 5.01 25.87 19.76
CA ASN A 24 6.21 25.63 20.58
C ASN A 24 6.73 24.19 20.56
N LEU A 25 6.05 23.24 19.88
CA LEU A 25 6.57 21.88 19.73
C LEU A 25 7.86 21.90 18.89
N GLN A 26 8.99 21.55 19.51
CA GLN A 26 10.28 21.45 18.83
C GLN A 26 10.66 20.00 18.54
N ALA A 27 11.33 19.79 17.40
CA ALA A 27 11.90 18.50 17.07
C ALA A 27 13.09 18.22 18.02
N PRO A 28 13.28 16.97 18.48
CA PRO A 28 14.51 16.60 19.17
C PRO A 28 15.73 16.89 18.29
N GLN A 29 16.63 17.75 18.77
CA GLN A 29 17.76 18.26 17.99
C GLN A 29 18.80 17.19 17.63
N ASN A 30 18.91 16.13 18.43
CA ASN A 30 19.96 15.12 18.26
C ASN A 30 19.67 14.20 17.07
N PRO A 31 20.47 14.21 15.97
CA PRO A 31 20.34 13.31 14.82
C PRO A 31 20.30 11.83 15.23
N LEU A 32 19.74 10.95 14.39
CA LEU A 32 19.94 9.51 14.61
C LEU A 32 21.44 9.23 14.49
N ARG A 33 22.01 8.42 15.38
CA ARG A 33 23.36 7.89 15.14
C ARG A 33 23.38 7.08 13.84
N GLY A 34 24.48 7.13 13.10
CA GLY A 34 24.62 6.47 11.80
C GLY A 34 24.20 4.99 11.79
N PRO A 35 24.63 4.15 12.75
CA PRO A 35 24.20 2.75 12.80
C PRO A 35 22.69 2.57 13.03
N ALA A 36 22.05 3.46 13.79
CA ALA A 36 20.59 3.42 13.98
C ALA A 36 19.84 3.89 12.73
N PHE A 37 20.41 4.86 12.01
CA PHE A 37 19.91 5.32 10.71
C PHE A 37 19.94 4.19 9.68
N LEU A 38 21.10 3.57 9.46
CA LEU A 38 21.29 2.49 8.48
C LEU A 38 20.38 1.30 8.75
N ARG A 39 20.26 0.87 10.02
CA ARG A 39 19.35 -0.23 10.40
C ARG A 39 17.88 0.12 10.13
N THR A 40 17.48 1.34 10.44
CA THR A 40 16.10 1.79 10.20
C THR A 40 15.82 1.89 8.70
N TYR A 41 16.72 2.50 7.93
CA TYR A 41 16.63 2.58 6.47
C TYR A 41 16.52 1.19 5.84
N LYS A 42 17.49 0.31 6.10
CA LYS A 42 17.55 -1.02 5.50
C LYS A 42 16.28 -1.81 5.78
N ARG A 43 15.83 -1.81 7.04
CA ARG A 43 14.59 -2.50 7.42
C ARG A 43 13.37 -2.01 6.64
N GLN A 44 13.21 -0.70 6.46
CA GLN A 44 12.06 -0.18 5.71
C GLN A 44 12.21 -0.41 4.21
N PHE A 45 13.40 -0.25 3.67
CA PHE A 45 13.69 -0.55 2.27
C PHE A 45 13.36 -2.01 1.92
N ASP A 46 13.88 -2.96 2.71
CA ASP A 46 13.63 -4.39 2.53
C ASP A 46 12.13 -4.71 2.64
N ARG A 47 11.45 -4.17 3.66
CA ARG A 47 10.00 -4.32 3.83
C ARG A 47 9.18 -3.82 2.65
N MET A 48 9.55 -2.66 2.10
CA MET A 48 8.85 -2.08 0.95
C MET A 48 9.05 -2.94 -0.29
N GLN A 49 10.27 -3.44 -0.52
CA GLN A 49 10.55 -4.37 -1.61
C GLN A 49 9.82 -5.71 -1.46
N ASP A 50 9.80 -6.28 -0.26
CA ASP A 50 9.05 -7.50 0.05
C ASP A 50 7.57 -7.35 -0.29
N PHE A 51 6.97 -6.25 0.18
CA PHE A 51 5.57 -5.95 -0.10
C PHE A 51 5.29 -5.73 -1.59
N ILE A 52 6.17 -5.00 -2.30
CA ILE A 52 6.02 -4.81 -3.76
C ILE A 52 6.03 -6.16 -4.47
N ARG A 53 6.97 -7.05 -4.13
CA ARG A 53 7.05 -8.40 -4.70
C ARG A 53 5.77 -9.20 -4.43
N GLU A 54 5.29 -9.18 -3.19
CA GLU A 54 4.06 -9.87 -2.80
C GLU A 54 2.84 -9.33 -3.56
N ALA A 55 2.70 -8.01 -3.66
CA ALA A 55 1.60 -7.37 -4.37
C ALA A 55 1.62 -7.65 -5.88
N VAL A 56 2.81 -7.69 -6.49
CA VAL A 56 2.97 -8.07 -7.90
C VAL A 56 2.60 -9.53 -8.12
N ALA A 57 3.07 -10.44 -7.25
CA ALA A 57 2.74 -11.86 -7.35
C ALA A 57 1.22 -12.11 -7.21
N ALA A 58 0.58 -11.48 -6.23
CA ALA A 58 -0.87 -11.57 -6.04
C ALA A 58 -1.66 -11.08 -7.26
N ARG A 59 -1.26 -9.93 -7.84
CA ARG A 59 -1.91 -9.38 -9.03
C ARG A 59 -1.74 -10.30 -10.25
N HIS A 60 -0.53 -10.82 -10.44
CA HIS A 60 -0.25 -11.76 -11.51
C HIS A 60 -1.12 -13.02 -11.38
N GLN A 61 -1.17 -13.62 -10.20
CA GLN A 61 -1.99 -14.82 -9.94
C GLN A 61 -3.48 -14.57 -10.22
N LEU A 62 -4.01 -13.43 -9.77
CA LEU A 62 -5.40 -13.07 -10.07
C LEU A 62 -5.64 -12.96 -11.58
N GLN A 63 -4.73 -12.30 -12.31
CA GLN A 63 -4.86 -12.12 -13.76
C GLN A 63 -4.82 -13.45 -14.50
N VAL A 64 -3.90 -14.35 -14.13
CA VAL A 64 -3.76 -15.68 -14.74
C VAL A 64 -5.07 -16.46 -14.58
N VAL A 65 -5.64 -16.50 -13.39
CA VAL A 65 -6.88 -17.24 -13.12
C VAL A 65 -8.09 -16.61 -13.81
N VAL A 66 -8.20 -15.28 -13.80
CA VAL A 66 -9.29 -14.57 -14.51
C VAL A 66 -9.24 -14.89 -16.01
N ASN A 67 -8.05 -14.82 -16.62
CA ASN A 67 -7.87 -15.14 -18.04
C ASN A 67 -8.20 -16.60 -18.35
N ALA A 68 -7.67 -17.53 -17.54
CA ALA A 68 -7.94 -18.96 -17.69
C ALA A 68 -9.45 -19.24 -17.60
N THR A 69 -10.12 -18.68 -16.59
CA THR A 69 -11.57 -18.85 -16.41
C THR A 69 -12.35 -18.27 -17.58
N GLY A 70 -11.97 -17.09 -18.08
CA GLY A 70 -12.64 -16.47 -19.22
C GLY A 70 -12.55 -17.31 -20.49
N GLN A 71 -11.42 -17.99 -20.72
CA GLN A 71 -11.28 -18.91 -21.84
C GLN A 71 -12.18 -20.15 -21.70
N ILE A 72 -12.30 -20.71 -20.50
CA ILE A 72 -13.16 -21.88 -20.26
C ILE A 72 -14.64 -21.49 -20.41
N LEU A 73 -15.04 -20.32 -19.91
CA LEU A 73 -16.42 -19.82 -19.99
C LEU A 73 -16.88 -19.55 -21.43
N ALA A 74 -15.97 -19.40 -22.39
CA ALA A 74 -16.34 -19.32 -23.80
C ALA A 74 -17.05 -20.61 -24.29
N ASN A 75 -16.79 -21.75 -23.65
CA ASN A 75 -17.42 -23.03 -23.99
C ASN A 75 -18.85 -23.12 -23.45
N ALA A 76 -19.83 -23.27 -24.35
CA ALA A 76 -21.25 -23.34 -24.00
C ALA A 76 -21.60 -24.59 -23.17
N ALA A 77 -20.98 -25.74 -23.45
CA ALA A 77 -21.21 -26.97 -22.69
C ALA A 77 -20.69 -26.83 -21.25
N PHE A 78 -19.56 -26.16 -21.03
CA PHE A 78 -19.08 -25.86 -19.69
C PHE A 78 -20.04 -24.94 -18.93
N ARG A 79 -20.55 -23.88 -19.58
CA ARG A 79 -21.55 -22.99 -18.96
C ARG A 79 -22.84 -23.72 -18.59
N ALA A 80 -23.33 -24.60 -19.46
CA ALA A 80 -24.49 -25.44 -19.15
C ALA A 80 -24.22 -26.38 -17.97
N LEU A 81 -23.00 -26.92 -17.87
CA LEU A 81 -22.59 -27.77 -16.75
C LEU A 81 -22.51 -26.98 -15.44
N LEU A 82 -22.00 -25.74 -15.46
CA LEU A 82 -22.04 -24.85 -14.29
C LEU A 82 -23.48 -24.57 -13.85
N GLN A 83 -24.40 -24.34 -14.78
CA GLN A 83 -25.83 -24.12 -14.48
C GLN A 83 -26.48 -25.37 -13.86
N ALA A 84 -26.22 -26.56 -14.42
CA ALA A 84 -26.78 -27.81 -13.93
C ALA A 84 -26.30 -28.19 -12.50
N HIS A 85 -25.21 -27.59 -12.05
CA HIS A 85 -24.62 -27.83 -10.73
C HIS A 85 -24.69 -26.60 -9.80
N ASP A 86 -25.55 -25.61 -10.11
CA ASP A 86 -25.75 -24.39 -9.30
C ASP A 86 -24.46 -23.57 -9.04
N LEU A 87 -23.51 -23.64 -9.97
CA LEU A 87 -22.22 -22.93 -9.94
C LEU A 87 -22.13 -21.82 -10.99
N ALA A 88 -23.24 -21.44 -11.62
CA ALA A 88 -23.27 -20.37 -12.61
C ALA A 88 -23.09 -18.95 -12.01
N THR A 89 -23.21 -18.79 -10.69
CA THR A 89 -22.99 -17.50 -10.02
C THR A 89 -21.50 -17.28 -9.77
N LEU A 90 -20.86 -16.53 -10.66
CA LEU A 90 -19.43 -16.24 -10.57
C LEU A 90 -19.15 -15.00 -9.70
N PRO A 91 -18.01 -14.97 -8.97
CA PRO A 91 -17.43 -13.72 -8.50
C PRO A 91 -17.34 -12.68 -9.62
N TRP A 92 -17.72 -11.43 -9.32
CA TRP A 92 -17.81 -10.35 -10.32
C TRP A 92 -16.53 -10.17 -11.16
N ILE A 93 -15.37 -10.45 -10.57
CA ILE A 93 -14.07 -10.35 -11.24
C ILE A 93 -13.90 -11.39 -12.36
N LEU A 94 -14.50 -12.58 -12.22
CA LEU A 94 -14.51 -13.63 -13.25
C LEU A 94 -15.60 -13.41 -14.31
N ALA A 95 -16.64 -12.66 -13.99
CA ALA A 95 -17.76 -12.39 -14.90
C ALA A 95 -17.46 -11.31 -15.97
N GLN A 96 -16.31 -10.62 -15.89
CA GLN A 96 -15.95 -9.50 -16.77
C GLN A 96 -15.42 -9.90 -18.16
N VAL A 97 -15.95 -10.94 -18.79
CA VAL A 97 -15.43 -11.43 -20.07
C VAL A 97 -16.30 -10.94 -21.22
N SER A 98 -15.87 -9.88 -21.90
CA SER A 98 -15.94 -9.80 -23.36
C SER A 98 -14.91 -8.83 -23.98
N PRO A 99 -14.55 -9.05 -25.25
CA PRO A 99 -13.27 -8.66 -25.86
C PRO A 99 -13.32 -7.26 -26.49
N THR A 100 -12.15 -6.61 -26.58
CA THR A 100 -11.86 -5.41 -27.40
C THR A 100 -12.70 -4.16 -27.13
N GLY A 101 -12.06 -3.16 -26.51
CA GLY A 101 -12.57 -1.79 -26.37
C GLY A 101 -12.12 -1.19 -25.04
N PRO A 102 -11.36 -0.09 -25.01
CA PRO A 102 -10.95 0.54 -23.77
C PRO A 102 -12.12 1.39 -23.27
N ASP A 103 -13.01 0.84 -22.45
CA ASP A 103 -14.05 1.67 -21.86
C ASP A 103 -14.37 1.30 -20.41
N SER A 104 -13.92 2.19 -19.54
CA SER A 104 -14.87 2.94 -18.71
C SER A 104 -15.71 2.11 -17.75
N ARG A 105 -15.05 1.43 -16.82
CA ARG A 105 -15.58 1.37 -15.46
C ARG A 105 -15.04 2.57 -14.72
N SER A 106 -15.97 3.40 -14.25
CA SER A 106 -15.79 4.60 -13.42
C SER A 106 -14.87 4.32 -12.24
N GLN A 107 -13.58 4.31 -12.53
CA GLN A 107 -12.60 4.78 -11.62
C GLN A 107 -12.98 6.26 -11.52
N GLU A 108 -13.61 6.63 -10.42
CA GLU A 108 -13.39 7.97 -9.85
C GLU A 108 -11.89 8.07 -9.59
N GLN A 109 -11.14 8.20 -10.68
CA GLN A 109 -9.88 8.89 -10.70
C GLN A 109 -10.30 10.31 -10.33
N HIS A 110 -10.29 10.56 -9.02
CA HIS A 110 -9.48 11.66 -8.54
C HIS A 110 -8.12 11.51 -9.23
N GLY A 111 -8.03 12.01 -10.47
CA GLY A 111 -6.78 12.40 -11.05
C GLY A 111 -6.09 13.33 -10.07
N PRO A 112 -4.78 13.61 -10.23
CA PRO A 112 -4.18 14.67 -9.45
C PRO A 112 -4.99 15.92 -9.76
N SER A 113 -5.86 16.30 -8.82
CA SER A 113 -6.50 17.58 -8.78
C SER A 113 -5.36 18.56 -8.60
N CYS A 114 -4.73 18.90 -9.71
CA CYS A 114 -3.89 20.06 -9.86
C CYS A 114 -4.85 21.25 -9.82
N PHE A 115 -5.38 21.49 -8.63
CA PHE A 115 -6.00 22.74 -8.28
C PHE A 115 -5.06 23.37 -7.25
N THR A 116 -4.48 24.48 -7.67
CA THR A 116 -3.67 25.44 -6.93
C THR A 116 -4.49 26.09 -5.81
N ALA A 117 -5.02 25.27 -4.90
CA ALA A 117 -5.43 25.73 -3.60
C ALA A 117 -4.20 25.61 -2.70
N GLU A 118 -3.80 26.71 -2.07
CA GLU A 118 -2.72 26.63 -1.08
C GLU A 118 -3.09 25.58 -0.02
N PRO A 119 -2.19 24.61 0.25
CA PRO A 119 -2.44 23.58 1.23
C PRO A 119 -2.62 24.23 2.59
N GLN A 120 -3.79 24.01 3.19
CA GLN A 120 -4.08 24.59 4.49
C GLN A 120 -3.33 23.86 5.60
N LEU A 121 -2.77 24.64 6.53
CA LEU A 121 -1.90 24.16 7.58
C LEU A 121 -2.48 24.47 8.96
N VAL A 122 -2.38 23.51 9.87
CA VAL A 122 -2.60 23.72 11.32
C VAL A 122 -1.26 23.53 12.01
N GLY A 123 -0.73 24.59 12.61
CA GLY A 123 0.56 24.55 13.28
C GLY A 123 1.70 24.03 12.38
N GLY A 124 1.71 24.39 11.10
CA GLY A 124 2.72 23.99 10.11
C GLY A 124 2.58 22.57 9.53
N VAL A 125 1.52 21.85 9.88
CA VAL A 125 1.20 20.52 9.32
C VAL A 125 -0.05 20.61 8.45
N CYS A 126 -0.05 20.00 7.28
CA CYS A 126 -1.19 20.05 6.37
C CYS A 126 -2.39 19.25 6.89
N LEU A 127 -3.59 19.77 6.59
CA LEU A 127 -4.85 19.16 7.02
C LEU A 127 -4.97 17.69 6.59
N GLU A 128 -4.61 17.39 5.35
CA GLU A 128 -4.67 16.02 4.81
C GLU A 128 -3.77 15.05 5.59
N ALA A 129 -2.54 15.46 5.92
CA ALA A 129 -1.67 14.61 6.74
C ALA A 129 -2.22 14.38 8.15
N LEU A 130 -2.89 15.38 8.73
CA LEU A 130 -3.55 15.24 10.03
C LEU A 130 -4.78 14.34 9.98
N ASP A 131 -5.55 14.45 8.90
CA ASP A 131 -6.74 13.64 8.67
C ASP A 131 -6.38 12.16 8.50
N LEU A 132 -5.35 11.88 7.69
CA LEU A 132 -4.79 10.53 7.54
C LEU A 132 -4.33 9.92 8.87
N LEU A 133 -3.87 10.74 9.82
CA LEU A 133 -3.45 10.27 11.15
C LEU A 133 -4.60 10.18 12.15
N ASN A 134 -5.80 10.66 11.83
CA ASN A 134 -6.87 10.80 12.82
C ASN A 134 -7.21 9.47 13.49
N ASP A 135 -7.28 8.40 12.70
CA ASP A 135 -7.56 7.03 13.19
C ASP A 135 -6.32 6.32 13.75
N PHE A 136 -5.11 6.82 13.49
CA PHE A 136 -3.84 6.17 13.87
C PHE A 136 -3.05 6.86 14.99
N GLY A 137 -2.55 6.07 15.94
CA GLY A 137 -1.74 6.59 17.04
C GLY A 137 -0.42 7.17 16.52
N ALA A 138 -0.22 8.47 16.65
CA ALA A 138 1.00 9.16 16.21
C ALA A 138 1.74 9.81 17.38
N PRO A 139 3.04 9.51 17.58
CA PRO A 139 3.86 10.25 18.54
C PRO A 139 3.93 11.74 18.21
N VAL A 140 3.57 12.61 19.18
CA VAL A 140 3.55 14.09 19.00
C VAL A 140 4.87 14.66 18.46
N LYS A 141 5.99 14.04 18.81
CA LYS A 141 7.34 14.38 18.32
C LYS A 141 7.53 14.26 16.79
N ILE A 142 6.61 13.66 16.06
CA ILE A 142 6.67 13.57 14.59
C ILE A 142 6.24 14.88 13.93
N PHE A 143 5.31 15.63 14.51
CA PHE A 143 4.79 16.85 13.87
C PHE A 143 5.83 17.93 13.62
N PRO A 144 6.77 18.22 14.56
CA PRO A 144 7.86 19.13 14.27
C PRO A 144 8.78 18.67 13.14
N LEU A 145 8.92 17.34 12.96
CA LEU A 145 9.68 16.80 11.84
C LEU A 145 8.94 17.00 10.51
N LEU A 146 7.62 16.77 10.48
CA LEU A 146 6.81 17.01 9.26
C LEU A 146 6.89 18.47 8.79
N ARG A 147 7.06 19.44 9.71
CA ARG A 147 7.27 20.86 9.35
C ARG A 147 8.56 21.12 8.56
N GLU A 148 9.55 20.21 8.61
CA GLU A 148 10.81 20.32 7.85
C GLU A 148 10.59 20.10 6.33
N VAL A 149 9.43 19.59 5.91
CA VAL A 149 9.12 19.26 4.52
C VAL A 149 7.85 19.95 4.02
N VAL A 150 7.78 20.13 2.70
CA VAL A 150 6.62 20.75 2.03
C VAL A 150 5.34 19.91 2.22
N PRO A 151 4.14 20.53 2.15
CA PRO A 151 2.88 19.85 2.46
C PRO A 151 2.62 18.55 1.69
N SER A 152 2.93 18.49 0.41
CA SER A 152 2.78 17.25 -0.38
C SER A 152 3.67 16.11 0.14
N ARG A 153 4.89 16.44 0.58
CA ARG A 153 5.81 15.48 1.17
C ARG A 153 5.37 15.05 2.58
N GLN A 154 4.71 15.91 3.35
CA GLN A 154 4.10 15.54 4.64
C GLN A 154 3.08 14.41 4.45
N VAL A 155 2.16 14.59 3.48
CA VAL A 155 1.15 13.59 3.12
C VAL A 155 1.81 12.27 2.69
N GLU A 156 2.80 12.34 1.80
CA GLU A 156 3.50 11.15 1.32
C GLU A 156 4.19 10.38 2.46
N ILE A 157 4.89 11.07 3.35
CA ILE A 157 5.55 10.47 4.52
C ILE A 157 4.53 9.80 5.45
N VAL A 158 3.38 10.43 5.68
CA VAL A 158 2.30 9.85 6.48
C VAL A 158 1.75 8.59 5.81
N ARG A 159 1.42 8.65 4.51
CA ARG A 159 0.95 7.47 3.75
C ARG A 159 1.95 6.32 3.79
N LEU A 160 3.25 6.60 3.64
CA LEU A 160 4.31 5.60 3.76
C LEU A 160 4.30 4.94 5.14
N MET A 161 4.26 5.73 6.21
CA MET A 161 4.27 5.18 7.58
C MET A 161 3.00 4.38 7.91
N LEU A 162 1.84 4.80 7.40
CA LEU A 162 0.57 4.09 7.57
C LEU A 162 0.56 2.75 6.82
N ALA A 163 1.01 2.76 5.57
CA ALA A 163 1.15 1.53 4.79
C ALA A 163 2.17 0.56 5.42
N LEU A 164 3.23 1.07 6.05
CA LEU A 164 4.21 0.31 6.83
C LEU A 164 3.71 -0.12 8.23
N ASP A 165 2.41 -0.03 8.46
CA ASP A 165 1.64 -0.49 9.64
C ASP A 165 1.87 0.30 10.94
N ARG A 166 2.94 1.12 11.06
CA ARG A 166 3.17 1.94 12.26
C ARG A 166 3.80 3.30 12.00
N VAL A 167 3.19 4.32 12.60
CA VAL A 167 3.70 5.70 12.66
C VAL A 167 4.81 5.81 13.70
N GLN A 168 6.05 5.66 13.25
CA GLN A 168 7.22 5.63 14.13
C GLN A 168 8.13 6.84 13.92
N PHE A 169 8.51 7.47 15.04
CA PHE A 169 9.43 8.62 15.02
C PHE A 169 10.77 8.32 14.34
N ARG A 170 11.37 7.13 14.56
CA ARG A 170 12.64 6.78 13.90
C ARG A 170 12.50 6.68 12.38
N VAL A 171 11.36 6.18 11.89
CA VAL A 171 11.07 6.07 10.46
C VAL A 171 10.89 7.46 9.87
N ALA A 172 10.08 8.32 10.48
CA ALA A 172 9.91 9.71 10.05
C ALA A 172 11.25 10.44 9.89
N ARG A 173 12.18 10.26 10.84
CA ARG A 173 13.52 10.84 10.77
C ARG A 173 14.32 10.39 9.56
N VAL A 174 14.27 9.11 9.21
CA VAL A 174 14.95 8.59 8.02
C VAL A 174 14.31 9.14 6.76
N LEU A 175 12.97 9.12 6.67
CA LEU A 175 12.24 9.63 5.50
C LEU A 175 12.52 11.12 5.24
N ILE A 176 12.64 11.93 6.30
CA ILE A 176 12.94 13.37 6.20
C ILE A 176 14.40 13.61 5.86
N ALA A 177 15.32 12.88 6.48
CA ALA A 177 16.74 12.96 6.15
C ALA A 177 17.01 12.63 4.67
N LEU A 178 16.25 11.69 4.11
CA LEU A 178 16.29 11.25 2.72
C LEU A 178 15.20 11.93 1.86
N THR A 179 14.71 13.10 2.27
CA THR A 179 13.85 13.93 1.41
C THR A 179 14.73 14.80 0.50
N PRO A 180 14.47 14.88 -0.82
CA PRO A 180 15.15 15.80 -1.74
C PRO A 180 15.04 17.27 -1.31
N ARG A 181 16.06 18.10 -1.60
CA ARG A 181 16.08 19.52 -1.19
C ARG A 181 14.87 20.31 -1.69
N ALA A 182 14.40 20.02 -2.90
CA ALA A 182 13.23 20.66 -3.51
C ALA A 182 11.91 20.40 -2.74
N GLN A 183 11.90 19.42 -1.83
CA GLN A 183 10.74 19.06 -1.00
C GLN A 183 10.95 19.43 0.48
N LEU A 184 12.02 20.15 0.81
CA LEU A 184 12.23 20.73 2.14
C LEU A 184 11.56 22.10 2.23
N THR A 185 11.08 22.47 3.42
CA THR A 185 10.57 23.82 3.69
C THR A 185 11.68 24.87 3.59
N ASP A 186 12.91 24.50 3.95
CA ASP A 186 14.12 25.29 3.72
C ASP A 186 15.12 24.47 2.87
N PRO A 187 15.20 24.71 1.54
CA PRO A 187 16.12 24.01 0.63
C PRO A 187 17.61 24.34 0.87
N PHE A 188 17.90 25.44 1.56
CA PHE A 188 19.25 25.93 1.82
C PHE A 188 19.78 25.49 3.19
N ALA A 189 18.91 24.93 4.04
CA ALA A 189 19.30 24.38 5.34
C ALA A 189 20.47 23.38 5.21
N PRO A 190 21.48 23.45 6.12
CA PRO A 190 22.55 22.48 6.17
C PRO A 190 22.02 21.05 6.33
N ARG A 191 22.50 20.12 5.49
CA ARG A 191 22.15 18.70 5.62
C ARG A 191 22.75 18.13 6.91
N LYS A 192 21.91 17.44 7.69
CA LYS A 192 22.33 16.65 8.85
C LYS A 192 23.38 15.62 8.40
N GLN A 193 24.51 15.57 9.10
CA GLN A 193 25.55 14.57 8.89
C GLN A 193 25.32 13.37 9.80
N TYR A 194 25.69 12.19 9.32
CA TYR A 194 25.52 10.93 10.04
C TYR A 194 26.85 10.22 10.09
N GLU A 195 27.36 9.99 11.30
CA GLU A 195 28.61 9.27 11.55
C GLU A 195 28.67 7.96 10.75
N GLY A 196 29.75 7.76 10.00
CA GLY A 196 29.94 6.54 9.18
C GLY A 196 29.09 6.45 7.91
N ILE A 197 28.40 7.52 7.51
CA ILE A 197 27.66 7.60 6.23
C ILE A 197 28.24 8.74 5.40
N SER A 198 28.86 8.40 4.26
CA SER A 198 29.38 9.41 3.33
C SER A 198 28.23 10.20 2.67
N PRO A 199 28.47 11.45 2.23
CA PRO A 199 27.48 12.22 1.49
C PRO A 199 27.00 11.53 0.20
N THR A 200 27.92 10.85 -0.51
CA THR A 200 27.60 10.07 -1.72
C THR A 200 26.64 8.93 -1.40
N ARG A 201 26.95 8.11 -0.38
CA ARG A 201 26.08 7.01 0.05
C ARG A 201 24.71 7.52 0.48
N LEU A 202 24.64 8.67 1.17
CA LEU A 202 23.37 9.26 1.56
C LEU A 202 22.54 9.70 0.35
N ALA A 203 23.18 10.22 -0.70
CA ALA A 203 22.51 10.59 -1.96
C ALA A 203 22.00 9.36 -2.72
N ASP A 204 22.77 8.26 -2.75
CA ASP A 204 22.32 6.99 -3.33
C ASP A 204 21.09 6.46 -2.58
N MET A 205 21.15 6.43 -1.25
CA MET A 205 20.01 6.04 -0.39
C MET A 205 18.79 6.93 -0.59
N GLN A 206 18.98 8.22 -0.85
CA GLN A 206 17.88 9.15 -1.15
C GLN A 206 17.18 8.76 -2.46
N THR A 207 17.96 8.46 -3.48
CA THR A 207 17.46 8.08 -4.82
C THR A 207 16.74 6.74 -4.76
N ASP A 208 17.35 5.74 -4.12
CA ASP A 208 16.77 4.41 -3.92
C ASP A 208 15.46 4.49 -3.13
N LEU A 209 15.44 5.24 -2.03
CA LEU A 209 14.25 5.42 -1.21
C LEU A 209 13.12 6.09 -2.01
N ALA A 210 13.43 7.12 -2.80
CA ALA A 210 12.42 7.82 -3.59
C ALA A 210 11.74 6.88 -4.59
N LYS A 211 12.53 6.05 -5.29
CA LYS A 211 12.01 5.05 -6.23
C LYS A 211 11.12 4.03 -5.53
N VAL A 212 11.63 3.37 -4.48
CA VAL A 212 10.89 2.31 -3.79
C VAL A 212 9.65 2.85 -3.08
N SER A 213 9.67 4.11 -2.59
CA SER A 213 8.51 4.77 -1.98
C SER A 213 7.35 4.93 -2.95
N HIS A 214 7.66 5.35 -4.17
CA HIS A 214 6.66 5.49 -5.21
C HIS A 214 6.03 4.13 -5.60
N GLU A 215 6.87 3.13 -5.87
CA GLU A 215 6.42 1.78 -6.22
C GLU A 215 5.60 1.14 -5.10
N TYR A 216 6.03 1.33 -3.85
CA TYR A 216 5.36 0.79 -2.67
C TYR A 216 3.98 1.39 -2.46
N LEU A 217 3.82 2.72 -2.53
CA LEU A 217 2.50 3.36 -2.41
C LEU A 217 1.57 2.97 -3.56
N SER A 218 2.09 2.87 -4.78
CA SER A 218 1.34 2.37 -5.93
C SER A 218 0.83 0.95 -5.71
N ALA A 219 1.71 0.04 -5.25
CA ALA A 219 1.33 -1.32 -4.90
C ALA A 219 0.31 -1.37 -3.75
N ALA A 220 0.52 -0.57 -2.69
CA ALA A 220 -0.33 -0.56 -1.51
C ALA A 220 -1.77 -0.11 -1.82
N SER A 221 -1.93 0.83 -2.75
CA SER A 221 -3.25 1.34 -3.16
C SER A 221 -4.17 0.28 -3.78
N THR A 222 -3.60 -0.77 -4.39
CA THR A 222 -4.37 -1.82 -5.09
C THR A 222 -4.34 -3.17 -4.40
N HIS A 223 -3.33 -3.42 -3.55
CA HIS A 223 -3.09 -4.73 -2.94
C HIS A 223 -4.31 -5.27 -2.16
N GLY A 224 -4.97 -4.42 -1.35
CA GLY A 224 -6.14 -4.83 -0.58
C GLY A 224 -7.28 -5.38 -1.45
N ALA A 225 -7.64 -4.65 -2.52
CA ALA A 225 -8.65 -5.09 -3.47
C ALA A 225 -8.22 -6.37 -4.22
N THR A 226 -6.94 -6.48 -4.61
CA THR A 226 -6.40 -7.69 -5.25
C THR A 226 -6.53 -8.92 -4.33
N VAL A 227 -6.16 -8.81 -3.06
CA VAL A 227 -6.25 -9.93 -2.10
C VAL A 227 -7.69 -10.35 -1.85
N LEU A 228 -8.63 -9.40 -1.69
CA LEU A 228 -10.05 -9.71 -1.53
C LEU A 228 -10.60 -10.44 -2.76
N ASN A 229 -10.24 -9.98 -3.96
CA ASN A 229 -10.62 -10.66 -5.20
C ASN A 229 -10.03 -12.07 -5.29
N LEU A 230 -8.76 -12.26 -4.91
CA LEU A 230 -8.15 -13.60 -4.84
C LEU A 230 -8.91 -14.50 -3.88
N ILE A 231 -9.26 -14.05 -2.67
CA ILE A 231 -10.03 -14.85 -1.70
C ILE A 231 -11.36 -15.30 -2.32
N ALA A 232 -12.10 -14.38 -2.96
CA ALA A 232 -13.37 -14.69 -3.60
C ALA A 232 -13.22 -15.70 -4.76
N VAL A 233 -12.23 -15.48 -5.62
CA VAL A 233 -11.92 -16.37 -6.76
C VAL A 233 -11.50 -17.74 -6.27
N THR A 234 -10.54 -17.81 -5.35
CA THR A 234 -10.06 -19.07 -4.78
C THR A 234 -11.20 -19.86 -4.13
N GLY A 235 -12.08 -19.22 -3.36
CA GLY A 235 -13.24 -19.91 -2.76
C GLY A 235 -14.22 -20.44 -3.80
N TYR A 236 -14.39 -19.75 -4.93
CA TYR A 236 -15.22 -20.24 -6.04
C TYR A 236 -14.54 -21.41 -6.78
N ILE A 237 -13.25 -21.29 -7.08
CA ILE A 237 -12.48 -22.33 -7.77
C ILE A 237 -12.38 -23.61 -6.92
N ASP A 238 -12.18 -23.49 -5.62
CA ASP A 238 -12.20 -24.63 -4.68
C ASP A 238 -13.54 -25.38 -4.74
N LYS A 239 -14.67 -24.67 -4.70
CA LYS A 239 -16.01 -25.28 -4.88
C LYS A 239 -16.16 -25.97 -6.24
N LEU A 240 -15.65 -25.35 -7.30
CA LEU A 240 -15.69 -25.90 -8.65
C LEU A 240 -14.89 -27.21 -8.73
N LEU A 241 -13.69 -27.25 -8.16
CA LEU A 241 -12.82 -28.42 -8.14
C LEU A 241 -13.31 -29.54 -7.21
N ASN A 242 -14.20 -29.25 -6.26
CA ASN A 242 -14.88 -30.26 -5.45
C ASN A 242 -16.06 -30.94 -6.19
N ASN A 243 -16.38 -30.54 -7.42
CA ASN A 243 -17.42 -31.18 -8.23
C ASN A 243 -16.80 -32.16 -9.27
N PRO A 244 -17.01 -33.48 -9.14
CA PRO A 244 -16.35 -34.47 -9.99
C PRO A 244 -16.78 -34.41 -11.46
N ALA A 245 -18.00 -33.93 -11.76
CA ALA A 245 -18.47 -33.79 -13.14
C ALA A 245 -17.73 -32.65 -13.85
N LEU A 246 -17.57 -31.51 -13.17
CA LEU A 246 -16.82 -30.36 -13.67
C LEU A 246 -15.32 -30.68 -13.83
N VAL A 247 -14.70 -31.31 -12.84
CA VAL A 247 -13.30 -31.74 -12.92
C VAL A 247 -13.08 -32.72 -14.07
N ARG A 248 -13.96 -33.72 -14.25
CA ARG A 248 -13.87 -34.67 -15.36
C ARG A 248 -13.99 -33.98 -16.71
N PHE A 249 -14.89 -33.01 -16.83
CA PHE A 249 -15.04 -32.23 -18.05
C PHE A 249 -13.79 -31.38 -18.33
N MET A 250 -13.25 -30.70 -17.32
CA MET A 250 -12.03 -29.91 -17.44
C MET A 250 -10.81 -30.75 -17.76
N ALA A 251 -10.61 -31.90 -17.11
CA ALA A 251 -9.48 -32.79 -17.37
C ALA A 251 -9.44 -33.28 -18.83
N ARG A 252 -10.61 -33.43 -19.47
CA ARG A 252 -10.72 -33.87 -20.87
C ARG A 252 -10.52 -32.75 -21.88
N ASN A 253 -10.95 -31.52 -21.56
CA ASN A 253 -11.08 -30.43 -22.54
C ASN A 253 -10.15 -29.22 -22.25
N PHE A 254 -9.70 -29.06 -21.01
CA PHE A 254 -9.03 -27.88 -20.45
C PHE A 254 -7.97 -28.26 -19.41
N ALA A 255 -7.15 -29.28 -19.69
CA ALA A 255 -6.17 -29.80 -18.73
C ALA A 255 -5.20 -28.71 -18.23
N GLY A 256 -4.67 -27.86 -19.11
CA GLY A 256 -3.78 -26.76 -18.71
C GLY A 256 -4.46 -25.70 -17.82
N HIS A 257 -5.78 -25.50 -17.93
CA HIS A 257 -6.51 -24.61 -17.04
C HIS A 257 -6.75 -25.22 -15.67
N LEU A 258 -6.83 -26.55 -15.59
CA LEU A 258 -6.92 -27.27 -14.32
C LEU A 258 -5.63 -27.08 -13.50
N GLU A 259 -4.47 -27.12 -14.16
CA GLU A 259 -3.16 -26.82 -13.54
C GLU A 259 -3.15 -25.39 -12.95
N VAL A 260 -3.61 -24.39 -13.70
CA VAL A 260 -3.74 -23.00 -13.20
C VAL A 260 -4.61 -22.91 -11.95
N TYR A 261 -5.70 -23.68 -11.87
CA TYR A 261 -6.57 -23.69 -10.70
C TYR A 261 -5.92 -24.37 -9.49
N GLN A 262 -5.13 -25.42 -9.72
CA GLN A 262 -4.34 -26.07 -8.66
C GLN A 262 -3.24 -25.14 -8.14
N GLU A 263 -2.49 -24.49 -9.03
CA GLU A 263 -1.47 -23.50 -8.67
C GLU A 263 -2.05 -22.34 -7.85
N LEU A 264 -3.28 -21.91 -8.13
CA LEU A 264 -3.98 -20.90 -7.31
C LEU A 264 -4.23 -21.40 -5.89
N LEU A 265 -4.67 -22.65 -5.72
CA LEU A 265 -4.92 -23.24 -4.41
C LEU A 265 -3.61 -23.37 -3.62
N ASP A 266 -2.53 -23.81 -4.26
CA ASP A 266 -1.21 -23.90 -3.64
C ASP A 266 -0.65 -22.51 -3.28
N PHE A 267 -0.84 -21.52 -4.15
CA PHE A 267 -0.44 -20.13 -3.90
C PHE A 267 -1.08 -19.59 -2.61
N ARG A 268 -2.37 -19.87 -2.39
CA ARG A 268 -3.09 -19.49 -1.16
C ARG A 268 -2.45 -20.10 0.08
N GLU A 269 -2.16 -21.39 0.05
CA GLU A 269 -1.59 -22.10 1.21
C GLU A 269 -0.21 -21.56 1.58
N SER A 270 0.62 -21.26 0.57
CA SER A 270 1.95 -20.67 0.79
C SER A 270 1.90 -19.24 1.36
N GLY A 271 0.86 -18.46 1.04
CA GLY A 271 0.68 -17.09 1.52
C GLY A 271 0.21 -17.00 2.97
N PHE A 272 -0.71 -17.87 3.40
CA PHE A 272 -1.19 -17.93 4.79
C PHE A 272 -0.07 -18.35 5.76
N GLN A 273 0.79 -19.27 5.35
CA GLN A 273 1.91 -19.74 6.19
C GLN A 273 2.93 -18.64 6.49
N LYS A 274 3.11 -17.66 5.59
CA LYS A 274 4.03 -16.53 5.78
C LYS A 274 3.49 -15.42 6.69
N ARG A 275 2.16 -15.34 6.87
CA ARG A 275 1.50 -14.32 7.71
C ARG A 275 1.02 -14.84 9.06
N ALA A 276 1.20 -16.13 9.36
CA ALA A 276 1.05 -16.62 10.73
C ALA A 276 1.96 -15.74 11.63
N PRO A 277 1.44 -15.23 12.76
CA PRO A 277 2.25 -14.41 13.64
C PRO A 277 3.45 -15.26 14.05
N ILE A 278 4.65 -14.79 13.74
CA ILE A 278 5.84 -15.21 14.48
C ILE A 278 5.48 -14.85 15.90
N ALA A 279 5.04 -15.85 16.68
CA ALA A 279 4.85 -15.70 18.11
C ALA A 279 6.12 -15.01 18.60
N GLU A 280 5.96 -13.78 19.10
CA GLU A 280 7.07 -13.01 19.62
C GLU A 280 7.84 -13.95 20.54
N GLN A 281 9.06 -14.31 20.13
CA GLN A 281 10.06 -14.79 21.06
C GLN A 281 10.34 -13.62 21.99
N SER A 282 9.47 -13.50 22.98
CA SER A 282 9.75 -12.96 24.29
C SER A 282 10.76 -13.93 24.92
N ALA A 283 12.00 -13.85 24.45
CA ALA A 283 13.15 -14.38 25.13
C ALA A 283 13.97 -13.16 25.55
N TRP A 284 13.83 -12.83 26.83
CA TRP A 284 14.62 -11.88 27.58
C TRP A 284 16.11 -12.03 27.32
N ILE A 285 16.80 -10.92 27.04
CA ILE A 285 18.01 -10.36 27.70
C ILE A 285 18.19 -8.93 27.17
#